data_AF-A0A135SUY1-F1
#
_entry.id   AF-A0A135SUY1-F1
#
_cell.length_a   1.000
_cell.length_b   1.000
_cell.length_c   1.000
_cell.angle_alpha   90.00
_cell.angle_beta   90.00
_cell.angle_gamma   90.00
#
_symmetry.space_group_name_H-M   'P 1'
#
loop_
_entity.id
_entity.type
_entity.pdbx_description
1 polymer ?
#
loop_
_entity_poly.entity_id
_entity_poly.type
_entity_poly.pdbx_seq_one_letter_code
_entity_poly.pdbx_strand_id
1 'polypeptide(L)'
;MSTTQANAVPDTQLGLSYEEIQLLRQGQAALGQGTGGGGSNSSRAASRASSQGLLLLDSTSLAALGRYFDRVMNQIEQQIIYLSEQSQMFTMAQFDRAGNLIEGADAEIQRYHELLRQLDELELDFDRIRHIKEIVRGYRSRVEEMERELERSMVTRIAIGMDTRVLVDTDTKSFRDGNRSASQNCGGVEHIGHTTATGSHKAQRLAR
;
A
#
# COMPACT_ATOMS: atom_id res chain seq x y z
N MET A 1 1.43 -64.96 52.68
CA MET A 1 1.19 -63.51 52.75
C MET A 1 2.49 -62.80 52.35
N SER A 2 2.78 -62.70 51.04
CA SER A 2 3.95 -61.95 50.57
C SER A 2 3.50 -60.53 50.25
N THR A 3 3.96 -59.60 51.08
CA THR A 3 3.85 -58.17 50.86
C THR A 3 4.65 -57.81 49.61
N THR A 4 4.00 -57.69 48.46
CA THR A 4 4.53 -56.92 47.35
C THR A 4 4.68 -55.50 47.87
N GLN A 5 5.89 -55.12 48.31
CA GLN A 5 6.20 -53.75 48.68
C GLN A 5 5.77 -52.88 47.50
N ALA A 6 4.83 -51.97 47.74
CA ALA A 6 4.61 -50.87 46.82
C ALA A 6 5.95 -50.11 46.77
N ASN A 7 6.72 -50.33 45.70
CA ASN A 7 8.01 -49.70 45.45
C ASN A 7 7.77 -48.23 45.06
N ALA A 8 7.27 -47.48 46.03
CA ALA A 8 6.76 -46.13 45.91
C ALA A 8 7.62 -45.23 46.81
N VAL A 9 8.43 -44.38 46.19
CA VAL A 9 9.35 -43.47 46.88
C VAL A 9 8.69 -42.09 46.92
N PRO A 10 8.72 -41.40 48.07
CA PRO A 10 8.23 -40.02 48.15
C PRO A 10 9.08 -39.07 47.31
N ASP A 11 8.41 -38.17 46.60
CA ASP A 11 9.02 -37.23 45.65
C ASP A 11 10.08 -36.31 46.29
N THR A 12 9.89 -35.93 47.55
CA THR A 12 10.85 -35.15 48.37
C THR A 12 12.20 -35.83 48.62
N GLN A 13 12.30 -37.16 48.48
CA GLN A 13 13.55 -37.90 48.72
C GLN A 13 14.45 -37.99 47.49
N LEU A 14 13.92 -37.65 46.31
CA LEU A 14 14.68 -37.76 45.05
C LEU A 14 15.60 -36.55 44.80
N GLY A 15 15.52 -35.51 45.64
CA GLY A 15 16.32 -34.29 45.46
C GLY A 15 15.99 -33.51 44.19
N LEU A 16 14.83 -33.80 43.58
CA LEU A 16 14.36 -33.18 42.36
C LEU A 16 13.51 -31.94 42.68
N SER A 17 13.59 -30.93 41.82
CA SER A 17 12.71 -29.78 41.87
C SER A 17 11.27 -30.19 41.57
N TYR A 18 10.32 -29.33 41.97
CA TYR A 18 8.90 -29.56 41.73
C TYR A 18 8.57 -29.73 40.23
N GLU A 19 9.26 -29.01 39.35
CA GLU A 19 9.08 -29.11 37.89
C GLU A 19 9.58 -30.43 37.33
N GLU A 20 10.76 -30.89 37.77
CA GLU A 20 11.32 -32.18 37.38
C GLU A 20 10.42 -33.35 37.84
N ILE A 21 9.84 -33.23 39.03
CA ILE A 21 8.86 -34.18 39.55
C ILE A 21 7.60 -34.21 38.66
N GLN A 22 7.12 -33.06 38.20
CA GLN A 22 5.98 -33.01 37.28
C GLN A 22 6.30 -33.63 35.93
N LEU A 23 7.50 -33.38 35.39
CA LEU A 23 7.96 -33.98 34.13
C LEU A 23 8.04 -35.51 34.24
N LEU A 24 8.55 -36.02 35.36
CA LEU A 24 8.58 -37.46 35.64
C LEU A 24 7.17 -38.05 35.77
N ARG A 25 6.26 -37.36 36.45
CA ARG A 25 4.84 -37.79 36.56
C ARG A 25 4.19 -37.86 35.19
N GLN A 26 4.44 -36.89 34.32
CA GLN A 26 3.95 -36.86 32.95
C GLN A 26 4.53 -38.02 32.12
N GLY A 27 5.84 -38.28 32.24
CA GLY A 27 6.49 -39.42 31.60
C GLY A 27 5.91 -40.76 32.05
N GLN A 28 5.68 -40.95 33.34
CA GLN A 28 5.06 -42.16 33.90
C GLN A 28 3.60 -42.33 33.44
N ALA A 29 2.83 -41.25 33.36
CA ALA A 29 1.46 -41.28 32.85
C ALA A 29 1.41 -41.66 31.36
N ALA A 30 2.32 -41.11 30.54
CA ALA A 30 2.42 -41.43 29.12
C ALA A 30 2.83 -42.89 28.88
N LEU A 31 3.70 -43.43 29.74
CA LEU A 31 4.17 -44.81 29.66
C LEU A 31 3.09 -45.82 30.07
N GLY A 32 2.34 -45.51 31.14
CA GLY A 32 1.25 -46.35 31.66
C GLY A 32 0.07 -46.53 30.68
N GLN A 33 0.05 -45.75 29.60
CA GLN A 33 -0.94 -45.83 28.53
C GLN A 33 -0.40 -46.54 27.27
N GLY A 34 0.93 -46.66 27.12
CA GLY A 34 1.58 -47.06 25.86
C GLY A 34 2.30 -48.42 25.84
N THR A 35 2.72 -48.98 26.97
CA THR A 35 3.42 -50.29 26.98
C THR A 35 2.45 -51.44 27.27
N GLY A 36 2.02 -52.11 26.19
CA GLY A 36 1.00 -53.18 26.18
C GLY A 36 1.38 -54.47 26.90
N GLY A 37 1.33 -54.48 28.23
CA GLY A 37 1.48 -55.68 29.03
C GLY A 37 1.05 -55.49 30.47
N GLY A 38 -0.26 -55.55 30.73
CA GLY A 38 -0.80 -55.76 32.08
C GLY A 38 -1.27 -54.51 32.83
N GLY A 39 -2.57 -54.20 32.68
CA GLY A 39 -3.41 -53.83 33.81
C GLY A 39 -3.84 -52.38 33.91
N SER A 40 -5.15 -52.15 33.80
CA SER A 40 -5.89 -50.99 34.33
C SER A 40 -5.65 -50.70 35.83
N ASN A 41 -4.83 -51.52 36.51
CA ASN A 41 -4.33 -51.32 37.85
C ASN A 41 -3.11 -50.39 37.92
N SER A 42 -2.22 -50.34 36.93
CA SER A 42 -0.99 -49.52 37.01
C SER A 42 -1.30 -48.04 36.83
N SER A 43 -2.21 -47.66 35.92
CA SER A 43 -2.64 -46.27 35.75
C SER A 43 -3.40 -45.78 36.98
N ARG A 44 -4.19 -46.65 37.63
CA ARG A 44 -4.89 -46.32 38.88
C ARG A 44 -3.94 -46.27 40.08
N ALA A 45 -2.96 -47.17 40.14
CA ALA A 45 -1.94 -47.19 41.19
C ALA A 45 -0.95 -46.03 41.05
N ALA A 46 -0.55 -45.68 39.83
CA ALA A 46 0.28 -44.52 39.52
C ALA A 46 -0.48 -43.22 39.78
N SER A 47 -1.76 -43.11 39.39
CA SER A 47 -2.58 -41.94 39.74
C SER A 47 -2.84 -41.83 41.24
N ARG A 48 -2.99 -42.95 41.96
CA ARG A 48 -3.13 -42.96 43.43
C ARG A 48 -1.84 -42.61 44.14
N ALA A 49 -0.72 -43.22 43.75
CA ALA A 49 0.60 -42.85 44.21
C ALA A 49 0.85 -41.37 43.92
N SER A 50 0.44 -40.91 42.73
CA SER A 50 0.61 -39.52 42.32
C SER A 50 -0.18 -38.55 43.17
N SER A 51 -1.44 -38.87 43.44
CA SER A 51 -2.29 -38.11 44.36
C SER A 51 -1.79 -38.12 45.81
N GLN A 52 -0.89 -39.05 46.17
CA GLN A 52 -0.29 -39.17 47.50
C GLN A 52 1.15 -38.65 47.56
N GLY A 53 1.68 -38.00 46.51
CA GLY A 53 3.07 -37.52 46.50
C GLY A 53 4.12 -38.63 46.36
N LEU A 54 3.68 -39.83 45.95
CA LEU A 54 4.53 -41.00 45.81
C LEU A 54 4.79 -41.29 44.31
N LEU A 55 6.01 -41.70 43.99
CA LEU A 55 6.43 -42.09 42.65
C LEU A 55 6.74 -43.59 42.63
N LEU A 56 6.12 -44.32 41.69
CA LEU A 56 6.43 -45.74 41.51
C LEU A 56 7.76 -45.88 40.76
N LEU A 57 8.78 -46.45 41.40
CA LEU A 57 10.13 -46.58 40.85
C LEU A 57 10.51 -48.04 40.63
N ASP A 58 9.66 -48.79 39.94
CA ASP A 58 10.04 -50.14 39.50
C ASP A 58 11.10 -50.10 38.39
N SER A 59 12.00 -51.07 38.39
CA SER A 59 13.11 -51.21 37.43
C SER A 59 12.65 -51.20 35.97
N THR A 60 11.52 -51.86 35.69
CA THR A 60 10.90 -51.89 34.36
C THR A 60 10.39 -50.51 33.93
N SER A 61 9.74 -49.80 34.86
CA SER A 61 9.23 -48.44 34.64
C SER A 61 10.35 -47.42 34.44
N LEU A 62 11.45 -47.56 35.18
CA LEU A 62 12.65 -46.72 35.01
C LEU A 62 13.32 -46.94 33.65
N ALA A 63 13.47 -48.20 33.22
CA ALA A 63 14.04 -48.51 31.91
C ALA A 63 13.19 -47.98 30.76
N ALA A 64 11.86 -48.06 30.88
CA ALA A 64 10.94 -47.52 29.87
C ALA A 64 10.88 -45.98 29.91
N LEU A 65 11.05 -45.36 31.09
CA LEU A 65 11.13 -43.91 31.25
C LEU A 65 12.42 -43.34 30.64
N GLY A 66 13.56 -44.04 30.77
CA GLY A 66 14.80 -43.68 30.07
C GLY A 66 14.60 -43.61 28.56
N ARG A 67 13.99 -44.64 27.96
CA ARG A 67 13.67 -44.66 26.52
C ARG A 67 12.70 -43.56 26.09
N TYR A 68 11.77 -43.18 26.96
CA TYR A 68 10.85 -42.08 26.68
C TYR A 68 11.62 -40.75 26.61
N PHE A 69 12.49 -40.48 27.58
CA PHE A 69 13.31 -39.26 27.57
C PHE A 69 14.28 -39.24 26.38
N ASP A 70 14.90 -40.37 26.02
CA ASP A 70 15.73 -40.45 24.82
C ASP A 70 14.94 -40.05 23.55
N ARG A 71 13.69 -40.53 23.43
CA ARG A 71 12.83 -40.15 22.29
C ARG A 71 12.46 -38.67 22.32
N VAL A 72 12.14 -38.11 23.48
CA VAL A 72 11.83 -36.69 23.63
C VAL A 72 13.05 -35.83 23.28
N MET A 73 14.25 -36.21 23.73
CA MET A 73 15.48 -35.50 23.38
C MET A 73 15.74 -35.53 21.87
N ASN A 74 15.64 -36.70 21.23
CA ASN A 74 15.76 -36.81 19.78
C ASN A 74 14.71 -35.96 19.03
N GLN A 75 13.48 -35.91 19.53
CA GLN A 75 12.42 -35.08 18.94
C GLN A 75 12.70 -33.58 19.11
N ILE A 76 13.20 -33.15 20.26
CA ILE A 76 13.58 -31.76 20.53
C ILE A 76 14.73 -31.35 19.59
N GLU A 77 15.75 -32.19 19.42
CA GLU A 77 16.86 -31.93 18.49
C GLU A 77 16.35 -31.71 17.05
N GLN A 78 15.45 -32.58 16.58
CA GLN A 78 14.82 -32.43 15.25
C GLN A 78 14.00 -31.14 15.15
N GLN A 79 13.26 -30.78 16.19
CA GLN A 79 12.49 -29.52 16.21
C GLN A 79 13.38 -28.29 16.20
N ILE A 80 14.52 -28.31 16.89
CA ILE A 80 15.49 -27.21 16.89
C ILE A 80 16.05 -27.01 15.48
N ILE A 81 16.47 -28.09 14.81
CA ILE A 81 16.96 -28.04 13.43
C ILE A 81 15.89 -27.44 12.51
N TYR A 82 14.67 -27.96 12.59
CA TYR A 82 13.55 -27.47 11.78
C TYR A 82 13.25 -25.98 12.02
N LEU A 83 13.18 -25.54 13.29
CA LEU A 83 12.94 -24.14 13.63
C LEU A 83 14.06 -23.22 13.16
N SER A 84 15.32 -23.69 13.20
CA SER A 84 16.47 -22.94 12.69
C SER A 84 16.35 -22.72 11.17
N GLU A 85 16.04 -23.78 10.41
CA GLU A 85 15.81 -23.66 8.96
C GLU A 85 14.64 -22.73 8.64
N GLN A 86 13.52 -22.85 9.37
CA GLN A 86 12.37 -21.97 9.20
C GLN A 86 12.70 -20.50 9.51
N SER A 87 13.49 -20.24 10.55
CA SER A 87 13.93 -18.89 10.90
C SER A 87 14.80 -18.27 9.82
N GLN A 88 15.73 -19.05 9.24
CA GLN A 88 16.55 -18.61 8.13
C GLN A 88 15.72 -18.29 6.89
N MET A 89 14.78 -19.17 6.53
CA MET A 89 13.86 -18.95 5.40
C MET A 89 12.98 -17.71 5.59
N PHE A 90 12.42 -17.54 6.79
CA PHE A 90 11.62 -16.36 7.12
C PHE A 90 12.45 -15.08 7.03
N THR A 91 13.68 -15.11 7.54
CA THR A 91 14.60 -13.97 7.49
C THR A 91 14.89 -13.58 6.03
N MET A 92 15.19 -14.55 5.16
CA MET A 92 15.40 -14.30 3.72
C MET A 92 14.16 -13.70 3.04
N ALA A 93 12.98 -14.30 3.28
CA ALA A 93 11.73 -13.78 2.72
C ALA A 93 11.41 -12.35 3.20
N GLN A 94 11.76 -12.01 4.44
CA GLN A 94 11.60 -10.66 4.97
C GLN A 94 12.59 -9.67 4.35
N PHE A 95 13.84 -10.09 4.08
CA PHE A 95 14.80 -9.27 3.34
C PHE A 95 14.31 -8.99 1.91
N ASP A 96 13.79 -9.99 1.19
CA ASP A 96 13.25 -9.81 -0.16
C ASP A 96 12.02 -8.89 -0.16
N ARG A 97 11.11 -9.06 0.81
CA ARG A 97 9.93 -8.20 0.95
C ARG A 97 10.32 -6.76 1.27
N ALA A 98 11.26 -6.56 2.18
CA ALA A 98 11.75 -5.23 2.53
C ALA A 98 12.45 -4.57 1.34
N GLY A 99 13.26 -5.31 0.57
CA GLY A 99 13.90 -4.82 -0.64
C GLY A 99 12.90 -4.30 -1.67
N ASN A 100 11.87 -5.10 -2.00
CA ASN A 100 10.81 -4.70 -2.93
C ASN A 100 10.00 -3.48 -2.44
N LEU A 101 9.76 -3.38 -1.12
CA LEU A 101 9.06 -2.22 -0.54
C LEU A 101 9.90 -0.94 -0.62
N ILE A 102 11.21 -1.03 -0.42
CA ILE A 102 12.12 0.12 -0.53
C ILE A 102 12.20 0.60 -1.98
N GLU A 103 12.34 -0.31 -2.95
CA GLU A 103 12.36 0.03 -4.37
C GLU A 103 11.05 0.70 -4.82
N GLY A 104 9.90 0.21 -4.34
CA GLY A 104 8.60 0.85 -4.57
C GLY A 104 8.48 2.23 -3.91
N ALA A 105 9.10 2.44 -2.75
CA ALA A 105 9.06 3.71 -2.04
C ALA A 105 9.84 4.81 -2.78
N ASP A 106 11.01 4.50 -3.35
CA ASP A 106 11.79 5.47 -4.13
C ASP A 106 11.04 5.96 -5.38
N ALA A 107 10.37 5.04 -6.08
CA ALA A 107 9.52 5.39 -7.22
C ALA A 107 8.36 6.32 -6.81
N GLU A 108 7.73 6.06 -5.67
CA GLU A 108 6.64 6.91 -5.17
C GLU A 108 7.17 8.27 -4.67
N ILE A 109 8.35 8.32 -4.04
CA ILE A 109 9.01 9.59 -3.66
C ILE A 109 9.29 10.46 -4.89
N GLN A 110 9.81 9.88 -5.97
CA GLN A 110 10.03 10.60 -7.23
C GLN A 110 8.72 11.14 -7.80
N ARG A 111 7.65 10.33 -7.77
CA ARG A 111 6.31 10.76 -8.18
C ARG A 111 5.79 11.93 -7.33
N TYR A 112 6.00 11.90 -6.01
CA TYR A 112 5.62 13.02 -5.14
C TYR A 112 6.41 14.30 -5.45
N HIS A 113 7.72 14.19 -5.70
CA HIS A 113 8.52 15.35 -6.11
C HIS A 113 8.03 15.98 -7.41
N GLU A 114 7.63 15.16 -8.39
CA GLU A 114 7.06 15.65 -9.65
C GLU A 114 5.70 16.34 -9.42
N LEU A 115 4.83 15.78 -8.58
CA LEU A 115 3.55 16.40 -8.24
C LEU A 115 3.72 17.76 -7.54
N LEU A 116 4.71 17.88 -6.64
CA LEU A 116 5.01 19.15 -5.99
C LEU A 116 5.47 20.20 -7.01
N ARG A 117 6.33 19.82 -7.95
CA ARG A 117 6.77 20.71 -9.02
C ARG A 117 5.60 21.18 -9.90
N GLN A 118 4.67 20.28 -10.23
CA GLN A 118 3.46 20.64 -10.99
C GLN A 118 2.55 21.60 -10.20
N LEU A 119 2.48 21.45 -8.88
CA LEU A 119 1.73 22.36 -8.01
C LEU A 119 2.35 23.76 -8.03
N ASP A 120 3.67 23.87 -7.90
CA ASP A 120 4.40 25.14 -7.97
C ASP A 120 4.20 25.82 -9.34
N GLU A 121 4.21 25.04 -10.44
CA GLU A 121 3.91 25.56 -11.78
C GLU A 121 2.47 26.09 -11.90
N LEU A 122 1.50 25.37 -11.33
CA LEU A 122 0.11 25.82 -11.28
C LEU A 122 -0.06 27.11 -10.45
N GLU A 123 0.72 27.32 -9.40
CA GLU A 123 0.70 28.56 -8.62
C GLU A 123 1.15 29.75 -9.48
N LEU A 124 2.23 29.60 -10.25
CA LEU A 124 2.69 30.62 -11.19
C LEU A 124 1.62 30.93 -12.25
N ASP A 125 0.95 29.90 -12.76
CA ASP A 125 -0.13 30.07 -13.72
C ASP A 125 -1.35 30.77 -13.10
N PHE A 126 -1.69 30.51 -11.84
CA PHE A 126 -2.75 31.24 -11.14
C PHE A 126 -2.43 32.72 -10.99
N ASP A 127 -1.18 33.06 -10.67
CA ASP A 127 -0.75 34.46 -10.59
C ASP A 127 -0.79 35.14 -11.96
N ARG A 128 -0.39 34.44 -13.02
CA ARG A 128 -0.53 34.92 -14.40
C ARG A 128 -1.99 35.19 -14.76
N ILE A 129 -2.89 34.27 -14.44
CA ILE A 129 -4.34 34.43 -14.67
C ILE A 129 -4.90 35.61 -13.86
N ARG A 130 -4.47 35.77 -12.60
CA ARG A 130 -4.87 36.91 -11.76
C ARG A 130 -4.44 38.23 -12.40
N HIS A 131 -3.21 38.31 -12.90
CA HIS A 131 -2.71 39.50 -13.60
C HIS A 131 -3.53 39.82 -14.86
N ILE A 132 -3.80 38.82 -15.70
CA ILE A 132 -4.63 38.98 -16.90
C ILE A 132 -6.04 39.48 -16.53
N LYS A 133 -6.64 38.95 -15.46
CA LYS A 133 -7.95 39.39 -14.98
C LYS A 133 -7.97 40.87 -14.60
N GLU A 134 -6.91 41.36 -13.96
CA GLU A 134 -6.79 42.79 -13.62
C GLU A 134 -6.63 43.66 -14.87
N ILE A 135 -5.87 43.21 -15.87
CA ILE A 135 -5.76 43.89 -17.17
C ILE A 135 -7.14 43.99 -17.85
N VAL A 136 -7.90 42.89 -17.91
CA VAL A 136 -9.24 42.85 -18.52
C VAL A 136 -10.20 43.79 -17.80
N ARG A 137 -10.14 43.86 -16.46
CA ARG A 137 -10.91 44.85 -15.68
C ARG A 137 -10.56 46.28 -16.05
N GLY A 138 -9.27 46.60 -16.19
CA GLY A 138 -8.81 47.91 -16.61
C GLY A 138 -9.31 48.30 -18.01
N TYR A 139 -9.24 47.38 -18.98
CA TYR A 139 -9.78 47.61 -20.33
C TYR A 139 -11.30 47.82 -20.32
N ARG A 140 -12.04 47.01 -19.56
CA ARG A 140 -13.49 47.18 -19.42
C ARG A 140 -13.84 48.56 -18.89
N SER A 141 -13.17 49.03 -17.82
CA SER A 141 -13.39 50.36 -17.27
C SER A 141 -13.14 51.47 -18.29
N ARG A 142 -12.06 51.35 -19.08
CA ARG A 142 -11.71 52.31 -20.13
C ARG A 142 -12.72 52.34 -21.26
N VAL A 143 -13.25 51.16 -21.66
CA VAL A 143 -14.31 51.07 -22.66
C VAL A 143 -15.60 51.72 -22.15
N GLU A 144 -16.01 51.43 -20.91
CA GLU A 144 -17.18 52.05 -20.29
C GLU A 144 -17.04 53.58 -20.17
N GLU A 145 -15.83 54.09 -19.90
CA GLU A 145 -15.56 55.53 -19.87
C GLU A 145 -15.68 56.17 -21.26
N MET A 146 -15.05 55.56 -22.28
CA MET A 146 -15.17 56.02 -23.67
C MET A 146 -16.62 55.98 -24.18
N GLU A 147 -17.40 54.96 -23.81
CA GLU A 147 -18.82 54.87 -24.15
C GLU A 147 -19.61 56.02 -23.50
N ARG A 148 -19.38 56.31 -22.21
CA ARG A 148 -20.03 57.46 -21.54
C ARG A 148 -19.62 58.79 -22.15
N GLU A 149 -18.36 58.98 -22.54
CA GLU A 149 -17.90 60.18 -23.23
C GLU A 149 -18.54 60.32 -24.61
N LEU A 150 -18.67 59.22 -25.35
CA LEU A 150 -19.34 59.19 -26.63
C LEU A 150 -20.82 59.54 -26.47
N GLU A 151 -21.53 58.92 -25.51
CA GLU A 151 -22.92 59.23 -25.18
C GLU A 151 -23.09 60.70 -24.78
N ARG A 152 -22.22 61.24 -23.92
CA ARG A 152 -22.22 62.67 -23.57
C ARG A 152 -22.03 63.55 -24.80
N SER A 153 -21.07 63.23 -25.67
CA SER A 153 -20.82 63.99 -26.90
C SER A 153 -22.00 63.94 -27.87
N MET A 154 -22.68 62.79 -27.97
CA MET A 154 -23.88 62.62 -28.79
C MET A 154 -25.05 63.42 -28.22
N VAL A 155 -25.26 63.40 -26.90
CA VAL A 155 -26.29 64.19 -26.23
C VAL A 155 -26.01 65.69 -26.38
N THR A 156 -24.77 66.15 -26.23
CA THR A 156 -24.38 67.54 -26.47
C THR A 156 -24.62 67.94 -27.93
N ARG A 157 -24.34 67.06 -28.91
CA ARG A 157 -24.65 67.32 -30.33
C ARG A 157 -26.15 67.41 -30.60
N ILE A 158 -26.98 66.56 -29.97
CA ILE A 158 -28.43 66.60 -30.12
C ILE A 158 -29.01 67.87 -29.46
N ALA A 159 -28.49 68.26 -28.29
CA ALA A 159 -28.91 69.48 -27.59
C ALA A 159 -28.54 70.76 -28.37
N ILE A 160 -27.38 70.79 -29.05
CA ILE A 160 -27.00 71.91 -29.93
C ILE A 160 -27.79 71.88 -31.25
N GLY A 161 -28.13 70.68 -31.76
CA GLY A 161 -28.91 70.50 -32.98
C GLY A 161 -30.39 70.87 -32.90
N MET A 162 -30.96 71.09 -31.70
CA MET A 162 -32.33 71.61 -31.54
C MET A 162 -32.43 73.13 -31.74
N ASP A 163 -31.32 73.88 -31.77
CA ASP A 163 -31.32 75.35 -31.81
C ASP A 163 -30.82 75.97 -33.14
N THR A 164 -30.55 75.19 -34.19
CA THR A 164 -30.13 75.74 -35.48
C THR A 164 -30.96 75.22 -36.65
N ARG A 165 -32.15 75.80 -36.84
CA ARG A 165 -32.76 75.93 -38.18
C ARG A 165 -32.00 77.01 -38.94
N VAL A 166 -30.99 76.64 -39.74
CA VAL A 166 -30.50 77.49 -40.85
C VAL A 166 -30.09 76.63 -42.04
N LEU A 167 -30.95 76.71 -43.05
CA LEU A 167 -30.75 76.67 -44.51
C LEU A 167 -29.29 76.79 -45.01
N VAL A 168 -28.77 75.77 -45.72
CA VAL A 168 -27.79 75.96 -46.82
C VAL A 168 -27.95 74.84 -47.86
N ASP A 169 -28.40 75.25 -49.05
CA ASP A 169 -28.22 74.53 -50.32
C ASP A 169 -26.73 74.46 -50.68
N THR A 170 -26.25 73.32 -51.19
CA THR A 170 -25.37 73.25 -52.38
C THR A 170 -25.08 71.80 -52.78
N ASP A 171 -25.61 71.47 -53.96
CA ASP A 171 -25.01 70.74 -55.08
C ASP A 171 -24.34 69.37 -54.92
N THR A 172 -24.97 68.45 -55.66
CA THR A 172 -24.53 67.16 -56.14
C THR A 172 -23.35 67.27 -57.12
N LYS A 173 -22.27 66.51 -56.88
CA LYS A 173 -21.46 65.95 -57.97
C LYS A 173 -20.74 64.68 -57.55
N SER A 174 -21.30 63.57 -58.03
CA SER A 174 -20.64 62.29 -58.19
C SER A 174 -19.52 62.39 -59.23
N PHE A 175 -18.37 61.76 -58.99
CA PHE A 175 -17.71 60.93 -60.01
C PHE A 175 -16.61 60.07 -59.40
N ARG A 176 -16.57 58.83 -59.89
CA ARG A 176 -15.64 57.74 -59.56
C ARG A 176 -14.25 57.99 -60.13
N ASP A 177 -13.27 57.35 -59.51
CA ASP A 177 -12.17 56.55 -60.08
C ASP A 177 -11.12 56.45 -58.97
N GLY A 178 -10.68 55.29 -58.51
CA GLY A 178 -10.18 54.14 -59.24
C GLY A 178 -8.82 53.79 -58.61
N ASN A 179 -8.33 52.58 -58.85
CA ASN A 179 -6.93 52.18 -58.68
C ASN A 179 -6.49 51.68 -57.29
N ARG A 180 -6.39 50.35 -57.11
CA ARG A 180 -5.11 49.65 -57.36
C ARG A 180 -5.23 48.14 -57.16
N SER A 181 -4.96 47.45 -58.25
CA SER A 181 -4.53 46.06 -58.34
C SER A 181 -3.08 45.94 -57.87
N ALA A 182 -2.79 44.89 -57.09
CA ALA A 182 -1.51 44.19 -56.96
C ALA A 182 -1.66 43.21 -55.79
N SER A 183 -1.07 42.04 -55.73
CA SER A 183 -0.28 41.21 -56.64
C SER A 183 0.19 40.03 -55.78
N GLN A 184 0.29 38.85 -56.39
CA GLN A 184 1.15 37.73 -56.00
C GLN A 184 0.84 36.97 -54.70
N ASN A 185 0.69 35.64 -54.64
CA ASN A 185 1.32 34.46 -55.28
C ASN A 185 2.06 33.64 -54.19
N CYS A 186 2.24 32.34 -54.48
CA CYS A 186 3.03 31.31 -53.77
C CYS A 186 2.21 30.54 -52.71
N GLY A 187 1.74 29.32 -52.96
CA GLY A 187 2.52 28.08 -53.19
C GLY A 187 2.57 27.32 -51.84
N GLY A 188 2.08 26.10 -51.63
CA GLY A 188 2.02 24.92 -52.49
C GLY A 188 3.14 23.97 -52.08
N VAL A 189 2.98 23.14 -51.02
CA VAL A 189 3.85 21.99 -50.70
C VAL A 189 3.07 20.91 -49.92
N GLU A 190 2.79 19.81 -50.61
CA GLU A 190 3.04 18.38 -50.31
C GLU A 190 2.79 17.83 -48.88
N HIS A 191 1.91 16.85 -48.67
CA HIS A 191 2.02 15.40 -48.97
C HIS A 191 3.01 14.63 -48.06
N ILE A 192 2.50 14.04 -46.97
CA ILE A 192 3.09 12.83 -46.35
C ILE A 192 1.94 11.92 -45.89
N GLY A 193 1.84 10.75 -46.52
CA GLY A 193 1.22 9.57 -45.94
C GLY A 193 2.29 8.61 -45.41
N HIS A 194 1.95 7.81 -44.40
CA HIS A 194 2.56 6.52 -43.99
C HIS A 194 1.75 6.01 -42.77
N THR A 195 0.81 5.07 -42.90
CA THR A 195 0.91 3.58 -42.86
C THR A 195 1.54 2.94 -41.60
N THR A 196 0.69 2.22 -40.86
CA THR A 196 0.88 0.92 -40.15
C THR A 196 2.01 0.71 -39.13
N ALA A 197 1.68 0.18 -37.94
CA ALA A 197 1.91 -1.24 -37.59
C ALA A 197 1.58 -1.60 -36.10
N THR A 198 0.77 -2.65 -35.94
CA THR A 198 0.85 -3.78 -34.98
C THR A 198 1.20 -3.56 -33.50
N GLY A 199 0.21 -3.80 -32.63
CA GLY A 199 0.38 -4.05 -31.19
C GLY A 199 -0.29 -5.36 -30.77
N SER A 200 0.53 -6.29 -30.29
CA SER A 200 0.23 -7.68 -29.89
C SER A 200 -0.48 -7.75 -28.53
N HIS A 201 -1.59 -8.49 -28.43
CA HIS A 201 -2.06 -9.02 -27.14
C HIS A 201 -2.27 -10.53 -27.20
N LYS A 202 -1.27 -11.21 -26.64
CA LYS A 202 -1.23 -12.62 -26.26
C LYS A 202 -1.47 -12.71 -24.75
N ALA A 203 -2.03 -13.85 -24.33
CA ALA A 203 -2.22 -14.34 -22.96
C ALA A 203 -3.51 -13.84 -22.26
N GLN A 204 -4.28 -14.66 -21.53
CA GLN A 204 -3.94 -15.95 -20.95
C GLN A 204 -5.21 -16.75 -20.63
N ARG A 205 -5.12 -18.04 -20.93
CA ARG A 205 -6.05 -19.11 -20.62
C ARG A 205 -5.67 -19.62 -19.22
N LEU A 206 -6.55 -19.53 -18.24
CA LEU A 206 -6.41 -20.19 -16.95
C LEU A 206 -7.47 -21.27 -16.83
N ALA A 207 -7.00 -22.51 -16.97
CA ALA A 207 -7.69 -23.72 -16.58
C ALA A 207 -6.74 -24.44 -15.62
N ARG A 208 -7.11 -24.48 -14.34
CA ARG A 208 -6.96 -25.61 -13.41
C ARG A 208 -7.55 -25.22 -12.07
#